data_AF-A0AAE6FZH8-F1
#
_entry.id   AF-A0AAE6FZH8-F1
#
_cell.length_a   1.000
_cell.length_b   1.000
_cell.length_c   1.000
_cell.angle_alpha   90.00
_cell.angle_beta   90.00
_cell.angle_gamma   90.00
#
_symmetry.space_group_name_H-M   'P 1'
#
loop_
_entity.id
_entity.type
_entity.pdbx_description
1 polymer ?
#
loop_
_entity_poly.entity_id
_entity_poly.type
_entity_poly.pdbx_seq_one_letter_code
_entity_poly.pdbx_strand_id
1 'polypeptide(L)'
;MPPSLLNKGLATVLSVASGLAWAGPPTVSSSYQGDSYGVVSLRMQGDQLVGVATGGPCGFEPDTEVLSGEFQDNVLVGQVLLCQLGPHCEPRVNLPALVVFNPEDGVMTALFRLKDGCRSPVLKNDSLLLLRPLSRDADAVSPARAASATTAVAASATPDGANSSAAQVAAGLGRQGEVSPLEEGQRQLAAGNAGVAQRHFELALSKDPRSAGAVVGLGASQLMLNDVSRAVKTLEAGRALGRADVHLWLAYAYQREGNRNRSRESLRKAFDQGWMPAGRAAEAVAEQALREDIRDIETLMQQQRTRKRVPVRPPAGAGNTTP
;
A
#
# COMPACT_ATOMS: atom_id res chain seq x y z
N MET A 1 -18.69 -83.92 2.70
CA MET A 1 -19.40 -84.27 1.45
C MET A 1 -20.29 -83.08 1.08
N PRO A 2 -20.36 -82.72 -0.22
CA PRO A 2 -20.64 -81.36 -0.74
C PRO A 2 -22.15 -81.25 -1.15
N PRO A 3 -22.64 -80.25 -1.93
CA PRO A 3 -21.93 -79.13 -2.58
C PRO A 3 -22.66 -77.75 -2.61
N SER A 4 -21.85 -76.74 -2.96
CA SER A 4 -22.09 -75.61 -3.89
C SER A 4 -23.41 -74.83 -3.89
N LEU A 5 -23.30 -73.50 -3.91
CA LEU A 5 -23.63 -72.69 -5.09
C LEU A 5 -22.98 -71.29 -5.02
N LEU A 6 -22.06 -71.11 -5.97
CA LEU A 6 -21.61 -69.85 -6.57
C LEU A 6 -22.70 -68.77 -6.62
N ASN A 7 -22.41 -67.56 -6.15
CA ASN A 7 -23.02 -66.37 -6.72
C ASN A 7 -21.98 -65.26 -6.87
N LYS A 8 -21.53 -65.05 -8.12
CA LYS A 8 -20.68 -63.95 -8.54
C LYS A 8 -21.53 -62.68 -8.60
N GLY A 9 -21.60 -61.95 -7.50
CA GLY A 9 -22.12 -60.58 -7.47
C GLY A 9 -21.01 -59.61 -7.86
N LEU A 10 -20.92 -59.27 -9.15
CA LEU A 10 -20.15 -58.13 -9.64
C LEU A 10 -20.85 -56.85 -9.14
N ALA A 11 -20.47 -56.39 -7.96
CA ALA A 11 -20.84 -55.05 -7.49
C ALA A 11 -19.88 -54.05 -8.13
N THR A 12 -20.29 -53.51 -9.28
CA THR A 12 -19.75 -52.29 -9.85
C THR A 12 -20.03 -51.15 -8.86
N VAL A 13 -19.06 -50.86 -7.99
CA VAL A 13 -19.02 -49.61 -7.24
C VAL A 13 -18.81 -48.51 -8.27
N LEU A 14 -19.89 -47.82 -8.63
CA LEU A 14 -19.78 -46.49 -9.24
C LEU A 14 -19.17 -45.58 -8.19
N SER A 15 -17.85 -45.45 -8.23
CA SER A 15 -17.14 -44.33 -7.63
C SER A 15 -17.59 -43.08 -8.37
N VAL A 16 -18.66 -42.45 -7.89
CA VAL A 16 -18.88 -41.03 -8.17
C VAL A 16 -17.75 -40.32 -7.46
N ALA A 17 -16.63 -40.18 -8.18
CA ALA A 17 -15.60 -39.22 -7.84
C ALA A 17 -16.24 -37.85 -8.05
N SER A 18 -16.99 -37.40 -7.05
CA SER A 18 -17.20 -35.99 -6.83
C SER A 18 -15.80 -35.42 -6.63
N GLY A 19 -15.21 -34.93 -7.72
CA GLY A 19 -13.99 -34.16 -7.70
C GLY A 19 -14.25 -32.88 -6.93
N LEU A 20 -14.27 -32.97 -5.61
CA LEU A 20 -13.90 -31.86 -4.77
C LEU A 20 -12.46 -31.58 -5.18
N ALA A 21 -12.28 -30.53 -5.99
CA ALA A 21 -10.98 -29.93 -6.18
C ALA A 21 -10.52 -29.50 -4.79
N TRP A 22 -9.79 -30.38 -4.11
CA TRP A 22 -9.02 -30.02 -2.93
C TRP A 22 -7.99 -29.03 -3.45
N ALA A 23 -8.28 -27.74 -3.26
CA ALA A 23 -7.24 -26.73 -3.28
C ALA A 23 -6.19 -27.22 -2.28
N GLY A 24 -4.98 -27.47 -2.76
CA GLY A 24 -3.88 -27.84 -1.88
C GLY A 24 -3.74 -26.80 -0.77
N PRO A 25 -3.13 -27.17 0.38
CA PRO A 25 -2.93 -26.24 1.47
C PRO A 25 -2.28 -24.95 0.96
N PRO A 26 -2.68 -23.78 1.49
CA PRO A 26 -2.17 -22.50 1.02
C PRO A 26 -0.63 -22.50 1.02
N THR A 27 -0.04 -21.96 -0.03
CA THR A 27 1.42 -21.83 -0.13
C THR A 27 1.87 -20.72 0.81
N VAL A 28 2.21 -21.08 2.05
CA VAL A 28 2.69 -20.17 3.08
C VAL A 28 4.20 -19.93 2.90
N SER A 29 4.65 -18.66 3.00
CA SER A 29 6.09 -18.35 3.00
C SER A 29 6.77 -18.92 4.25
N SER A 30 8.05 -19.25 4.18
CA SER A 30 8.78 -19.72 5.37
C SER A 30 9.08 -18.60 6.37
N SER A 31 9.00 -17.34 5.95
CA SER A 31 9.40 -16.20 6.78
C SER A 31 8.43 -15.04 6.60
N TYR A 32 8.04 -14.45 7.71
CA TYR A 32 7.10 -13.33 7.77
C TYR A 32 7.66 -12.20 8.62
N GLN A 33 7.48 -10.96 8.17
CA GLN A 33 7.72 -9.75 8.93
C GLN A 33 6.42 -9.27 9.52
N GLY A 34 6.32 -9.29 10.85
CA GLY A 34 5.30 -8.56 11.56
C GLY A 34 5.65 -7.09 11.68
N ASP A 35 4.71 -6.20 11.35
CA ASP A 35 4.92 -4.74 11.38
C ASP A 35 5.47 -4.27 12.73
N SER A 36 4.99 -4.87 13.82
CA SER A 36 5.54 -4.65 15.17
C SER A 36 5.86 -5.94 15.90
N TYR A 37 5.49 -7.09 15.36
CA TYR A 37 5.74 -8.42 15.96
C TYR A 37 7.19 -8.88 15.84
N GLY A 38 7.94 -8.37 14.87
CA GLY A 38 9.27 -8.88 14.51
C GLY A 38 9.18 -9.97 13.46
N VAL A 39 10.28 -10.71 13.24
CA VAL A 39 10.32 -11.76 12.23
C VAL A 39 9.82 -13.07 12.82
N VAL A 40 8.93 -13.74 12.08
CA VAL A 40 8.36 -15.04 12.43
C VAL A 40 8.69 -16.02 11.32
N SER A 41 9.36 -17.12 11.68
CA SER A 41 9.62 -18.24 10.78
C SER A 41 8.45 -19.21 10.85
N LEU A 42 7.83 -19.52 9.71
CA LEU A 42 6.67 -20.41 9.63
C LEU A 42 7.08 -21.75 9.01
N ARG A 43 6.56 -22.83 9.58
CA ARG A 43 6.73 -24.20 9.09
C ARG A 43 5.45 -24.99 9.24
N MET A 44 5.15 -25.83 8.26
CA MET A 44 4.11 -26.84 8.39
C MET A 44 4.66 -28.05 9.15
N GLN A 45 3.92 -28.53 10.15
CA GLN A 45 4.16 -29.76 10.89
C GLN A 45 2.92 -30.65 10.71
N GLY A 46 2.92 -31.48 9.66
CA GLY A 46 1.69 -32.14 9.22
C GLY A 46 0.68 -31.09 8.72
N ASP A 47 -0.53 -31.11 9.27
CA ASP A 47 -1.61 -30.17 8.94
C ASP A 47 -1.57 -28.88 9.79
N GLN A 48 -0.70 -28.84 10.79
CA GLN A 48 -0.57 -27.70 11.70
C GLN A 48 0.50 -26.73 11.19
N LEU A 49 0.17 -25.46 11.09
CA LEU A 49 1.14 -24.38 10.91
C LEU A 49 1.72 -24.01 12.27
N VAL A 50 3.04 -23.93 12.35
CA VAL A 50 3.76 -23.46 13.54
C VAL A 50 4.70 -22.34 13.15
N GLY A 51 4.59 -21.22 13.86
CA GLY A 51 5.43 -20.05 13.73
C GLY A 51 6.30 -19.85 14.96
N VAL A 52 7.60 -19.63 14.74
CA VAL A 52 8.57 -19.35 15.80
C VAL A 52 9.15 -17.95 15.64
N ALA A 53 9.33 -17.25 16.76
CA ALA A 53 9.95 -15.94 16.77
C ALA A 53 11.46 -16.07 16.57
N THR A 54 12.05 -15.21 15.74
CA THR A 54 13.50 -15.09 15.61
C THR A 54 14.05 -13.88 16.38
N GLY A 55 13.16 -13.13 17.05
CA GLY A 55 13.44 -11.92 17.83
C GLY A 55 12.32 -10.89 17.66
N GLY A 56 12.27 -9.88 18.53
CA GLY A 56 11.24 -8.83 18.43
C GLY A 56 11.09 -7.99 19.70
N PRO A 57 10.25 -6.95 19.68
CA PRO A 57 10.09 -6.01 20.80
C PRO A 57 9.48 -6.64 22.06
N CYS A 58 8.90 -7.83 21.96
CA CYS A 58 8.48 -8.63 23.12
C CYS A 58 9.62 -9.36 23.86
N GLY A 59 10.84 -9.36 23.31
CA GLY A 59 11.98 -10.06 23.90
C GLY A 59 11.76 -11.56 24.05
N PHE A 60 11.04 -12.20 23.11
CA PHE A 60 10.91 -13.64 23.07
C PHE A 60 12.28 -14.28 22.78
N GLU A 61 12.58 -15.38 23.47
CA GLU A 61 13.73 -16.20 23.15
C GLU A 61 13.64 -16.68 21.69
N PRO A 62 14.76 -16.76 20.94
CA PRO A 62 14.75 -17.37 19.62
C PRO A 62 14.11 -18.77 19.67
N ASP A 63 13.39 -19.12 18.61
CA ASP A 63 12.66 -20.38 18.48
C ASP A 63 11.44 -20.55 19.41
N THR A 64 11.03 -19.49 20.13
CA THR A 64 9.77 -19.50 20.89
C THR A 64 8.59 -19.63 19.93
N GLU A 65 7.71 -20.62 20.18
CA GLU A 65 6.44 -20.75 19.45
C GLU A 65 5.54 -19.56 19.75
N VAL A 66 5.16 -18.85 18.69
CA VAL A 66 4.39 -17.61 18.76
C VAL A 66 3.09 -17.66 17.97
N LEU A 67 2.96 -18.59 17.05
CA LEU A 67 1.78 -18.81 16.25
C LEU A 67 1.62 -20.32 16.08
N SER A 68 0.43 -20.85 16.34
CA SER A 68 0.12 -22.22 15.95
C SER A 68 -1.35 -22.38 15.62
N GLY A 69 -1.68 -23.22 14.64
CA GLY A 69 -3.06 -23.46 14.23
C GLY A 69 -3.17 -24.32 12.99
N GLU A 70 -4.40 -24.50 12.53
CA GLU A 70 -4.72 -25.29 11.33
C GLU A 70 -5.49 -24.44 10.33
N PHE A 71 -5.24 -24.64 9.03
CA PHE A 71 -5.95 -23.92 7.98
C PHE A 71 -7.32 -24.53 7.73
N GLN A 72 -8.33 -23.67 7.72
CA GLN A 72 -9.65 -23.91 7.15
C GLN A 72 -9.79 -22.95 5.96
N ASP A 73 -9.47 -23.46 4.76
CA ASP A 73 -9.29 -22.66 3.54
C ASP A 73 -8.26 -21.54 3.74
N ASN A 74 -8.72 -20.29 3.72
CA ASN A 74 -7.90 -19.08 3.86
C ASN A 74 -7.89 -18.54 5.31
N VAL A 75 -8.40 -19.30 6.28
CA VAL A 75 -8.42 -18.89 7.69
C VAL A 75 -7.64 -19.89 8.52
N LEU A 76 -6.58 -19.46 9.17
CA LEU A 76 -5.87 -20.24 10.16
C LEU A 76 -6.56 -20.05 11.52
N VAL A 77 -7.08 -21.15 12.06
CA VAL A 77 -7.73 -21.21 13.38
C VAL A 77 -6.72 -21.73 14.37
N GLY A 78 -6.40 -20.92 15.38
CA GLY A 78 -5.35 -21.29 16.31
C GLY A 78 -5.12 -20.28 17.42
N GLN A 79 -3.86 -20.11 17.81
CA GLN A 79 -3.43 -19.25 18.90
C GLN A 79 -2.20 -18.43 18.51
N VAL A 80 -2.11 -17.24 19.09
CA VAL A 80 -0.96 -16.35 18.98
C VAL A 80 -0.49 -15.94 20.37
N LEU A 81 0.81 -16.08 20.62
CA LEU A 81 1.46 -15.56 21.82
C LEU A 81 1.63 -14.05 21.69
N LEU A 82 1.14 -13.25 22.64
CA LEU A 82 1.35 -11.81 22.67
C LEU A 82 2.06 -11.41 23.96
N CYS A 83 2.93 -10.41 23.90
CA CYS A 83 3.35 -9.69 25.10
C CYS A 83 2.39 -8.54 25.41
N GLN A 84 2.10 -8.32 26.69
CA GLN A 84 1.22 -7.23 27.11
C GLN A 84 1.91 -6.28 28.10
N LEU A 85 1.49 -5.02 28.05
CA LEU A 85 1.90 -3.93 28.93
C LEU A 85 0.67 -3.40 29.67
N GLY A 86 0.79 -3.23 30.99
CA GLY A 86 -0.23 -2.64 31.85
C GLY A 86 -0.18 -3.20 33.28
N PRO A 87 -0.79 -2.51 34.26
CA PRO A 87 -0.68 -2.84 35.68
C PRO A 87 -1.35 -4.17 36.08
N HIS A 88 -2.23 -4.72 35.23
CA HIS A 88 -2.99 -5.95 35.48
C HIS A 88 -2.95 -6.92 34.31
N CYS A 89 -1.94 -6.81 33.45
CA CYS A 89 -1.83 -7.60 32.24
C CYS A 89 -0.84 -8.73 32.46
N GLU A 90 -1.20 -9.92 31.98
CA GLU A 90 -0.24 -11.03 31.92
C GLU A 90 0.86 -10.67 30.91
N PRO A 91 2.15 -10.67 31.32
CA PRO A 91 3.22 -10.18 30.45
C PRO A 91 3.35 -10.93 29.13
N ARG A 92 2.97 -12.21 29.10
CA ARG A 92 2.92 -13.07 27.92
C ARG A 92 1.66 -13.92 28.01
N VAL A 93 0.84 -13.93 26.96
CA VAL A 93 -0.41 -14.69 26.94
C VAL A 93 -0.71 -15.25 25.55
N ASN A 94 -1.18 -16.50 25.49
CA ASN A 94 -1.71 -17.10 24.27
C ASN A 94 -3.17 -16.70 24.10
N LEU A 95 -3.47 -15.95 23.04
CA LEU A 95 -4.83 -15.59 22.69
C LEU A 95 -5.31 -16.44 21.51
N PRO A 96 -6.57 -16.91 21.56
CA PRO A 96 -7.19 -17.53 20.39
C PRO A 96 -7.23 -16.52 19.24
N ALA A 97 -6.88 -16.98 18.05
CA ALA A 97 -6.75 -16.16 16.87
C ALA A 97 -7.46 -16.80 15.67
N LEU A 98 -8.21 -15.97 14.96
CA LEU A 98 -8.63 -16.25 13.59
C LEU A 98 -7.72 -15.41 12.69
N VAL A 99 -6.77 -16.08 12.03
CA VAL A 99 -5.81 -15.42 11.15
C VAL A 99 -6.28 -15.58 9.71
N VAL A 100 -6.66 -14.50 9.07
CA VAL A 100 -7.07 -14.50 7.67
C VAL A 100 -5.82 -14.38 6.80
N PHE A 101 -5.61 -15.38 5.94
CA PHE A 101 -4.56 -15.44 4.94
C PHE A 101 -5.09 -14.98 3.57
N ASN A 102 -4.44 -13.99 2.97
CA ASN A 102 -4.73 -13.58 1.62
C ASN A 102 -3.81 -14.33 0.64
N PRO A 103 -4.33 -15.22 -0.21
CA PRO A 103 -3.49 -16.00 -1.13
C PRO A 103 -2.86 -15.16 -2.26
N GLU A 104 -3.40 -13.97 -2.57
CA GLU A 104 -2.89 -13.11 -3.65
C GLU A 104 -1.55 -12.44 -3.31
N ASP A 105 -1.38 -12.02 -2.05
CA ASP A 105 -0.18 -11.32 -1.56
C ASP A 105 0.53 -12.05 -0.42
N GLY A 106 -0.02 -13.18 0.04
CA GLY A 106 0.51 -14.02 1.11
C GLY A 106 0.38 -13.41 2.51
N VAL A 107 -0.31 -12.28 2.67
CA VAL A 107 -0.41 -11.54 3.95
C VAL A 107 -1.33 -12.27 4.93
N MET A 108 -0.93 -12.30 6.20
CA MET A 108 -1.75 -12.81 7.30
C MET A 108 -2.18 -11.69 8.24
N THR A 109 -3.45 -11.66 8.58
CA THR A 109 -4.04 -10.66 9.49
C THR A 109 -4.84 -11.30 10.60
N ALA A 110 -4.72 -10.78 11.81
CA ALA A 110 -5.56 -11.21 12.93
C ALA A 110 -5.96 -10.01 13.80
N LEU A 111 -7.21 -10.02 14.27
CA LEU A 111 -7.74 -9.01 15.17
C LEU A 111 -7.84 -9.57 16.59
N PHE A 112 -7.33 -8.82 17.55
CA PHE A 112 -7.37 -9.12 18.96
C PHE A 112 -8.17 -8.06 19.71
N ARG A 113 -8.87 -8.50 20.75
CA ARG A 113 -9.41 -7.63 21.78
C ARG A 113 -8.66 -7.91 23.07
N LEU A 114 -7.78 -6.99 23.44
CA LEU A 114 -7.07 -7.06 24.71
C LEU A 114 -8.02 -6.68 25.86
N LYS A 115 -7.71 -7.13 27.08
CA LYS A 115 -8.42 -6.68 28.28
C LYS A 115 -8.22 -5.18 28.48
N ASP A 116 -9.20 -4.51 29.08
CA ASP A 116 -9.12 -3.08 29.36
C ASP A 116 -7.86 -2.74 30.18
N GLY A 117 -7.15 -1.71 29.73
CA GLY A 117 -5.87 -1.29 30.33
C GLY A 117 -4.65 -2.09 29.85
N CYS A 118 -4.84 -3.14 29.04
CA CYS A 118 -3.75 -3.89 28.42
C CYS A 118 -3.48 -3.42 27.01
N ARG A 119 -2.19 -3.29 26.71
CA ARG A 119 -1.66 -2.90 25.40
C ARG A 119 -0.65 -3.91 24.94
N SER A 120 -0.44 -4.01 23.64
CA SER A 120 0.56 -4.92 23.09
C SER A 120 1.40 -4.18 22.06
N PRO A 121 2.72 -4.03 22.27
CA PRO A 121 3.57 -3.30 21.35
C PRO A 121 3.70 -3.99 19.99
N VAL A 122 3.30 -5.26 19.88
CA VAL A 122 3.34 -6.03 18.64
C VAL A 122 2.07 -5.92 17.80
N LEU A 123 1.02 -5.28 18.34
CA LEU A 123 -0.24 -5.05 17.65
C LEU A 123 -0.33 -3.59 17.20
N LYS A 124 -0.72 -3.36 15.95
CA LYS A 124 -1.07 -2.03 15.46
C LYS A 124 -2.36 -1.58 16.15
N ASN A 125 -2.33 -0.38 16.73
CA ASN A 125 -3.43 0.20 17.49
C ASN A 125 -3.96 -0.72 18.61
N ASP A 126 -3.08 -1.52 19.22
CA ASP A 126 -3.42 -2.49 20.28
C ASP A 126 -4.43 -3.59 19.88
N SER A 127 -4.72 -3.76 18.58
CA SER A 127 -5.75 -4.70 18.12
C SER A 127 -5.42 -5.50 16.87
N LEU A 128 -4.54 -5.03 15.98
CA LEU A 128 -4.29 -5.68 14.69
C LEU A 128 -2.89 -6.27 14.62
N LEU A 129 -2.82 -7.59 14.40
CA LEU A 129 -1.61 -8.28 13.96
C LEU A 129 -1.60 -8.31 12.43
N LEU A 130 -0.46 -7.91 11.86
CA LEU A 130 -0.20 -8.00 10.42
C LEU A 130 1.15 -8.68 10.24
N LEU A 131 1.16 -9.81 9.53
CA LEU A 131 2.36 -10.53 9.12
C LEU A 131 2.44 -10.50 7.60
N ARG A 132 3.54 -9.96 7.05
CA ARG A 132 3.80 -9.89 5.62
C ARG A 132 4.87 -10.90 5.23
N PRO A 133 4.74 -11.63 4.12
CA PRO A 133 5.79 -12.54 3.70
C PRO A 133 7.07 -11.76 3.40
N LEU A 134 8.19 -12.24 3.95
CA LEU A 134 9.51 -11.84 3.50
C LEU A 134 9.80 -12.68 2.25
N SER A 135 9.75 -12.06 1.06
CA SER A 135 10.05 -12.74 -0.19
C SER A 135 11.40 -13.46 -0.09
N ARG A 136 11.43 -14.75 -0.42
CA ARG A 136 12.69 -15.46 -0.64
C ARG A 136 13.34 -14.89 -1.91
N ASP A 137 14.50 -14.28 -1.77
CA ASP A 137 15.47 -14.31 -2.87
C ASP A 137 15.89 -15.76 -3.09
N ALA A 138 15.76 -16.21 -4.35
CA ALA A 138 16.34 -17.42 -4.95
C ALA A 138 16.06 -18.78 -4.28
N ASP A 139 15.11 -19.55 -4.85
CA ASP A 139 15.39 -20.86 -5.48
C ASP A 139 14.09 -21.65 -5.72
N ALA A 140 13.60 -21.60 -6.96
CA ALA A 140 13.02 -22.74 -7.68
C ALA A 140 12.79 -22.35 -9.14
N VAL A 141 13.66 -22.91 -9.98
CA VAL A 141 13.75 -22.81 -11.44
C VAL A 141 12.40 -23.02 -12.13
N SER A 142 12.07 -22.11 -13.05
CA SER A 142 11.00 -22.27 -14.05
C SER A 142 11.44 -23.29 -15.13
N PRO A 143 10.50 -23.93 -15.85
CA PRO A 143 10.19 -23.31 -17.13
C PRO A 143 8.71 -23.37 -17.54
N ALA A 144 8.26 -22.22 -18.02
CA ALA A 144 7.48 -22.00 -19.25
C ALA A 144 6.44 -23.06 -19.68
N ARG A 145 5.19 -22.61 -19.81
CA ARG A 145 4.45 -22.83 -21.06
C ARG A 145 3.50 -21.68 -21.36
N ALA A 146 3.74 -21.05 -22.51
CA ALA A 146 2.80 -20.20 -23.20
C ALA A 146 1.59 -21.03 -23.68
N ALA A 147 0.39 -20.48 -23.57
CA ALA A 147 -0.67 -20.67 -24.55
C ALA A 147 -1.77 -19.60 -24.38
N SER A 148 -2.15 -19.06 -25.53
CA SER A 148 -3.06 -17.98 -25.81
C SER A 148 -4.54 -18.26 -25.51
N ALA A 149 -5.32 -17.16 -25.52
CA ALA A 149 -6.74 -17.05 -25.89
C ALA A 149 -7.75 -17.67 -24.89
N THR A 150 -8.92 -17.10 -24.60
CA THR A 150 -9.93 -16.53 -25.51
C THR A 150 -10.99 -15.76 -24.69
N THR A 151 -11.60 -14.76 -25.32
CA THR A 151 -12.97 -14.22 -25.15
C THR A 151 -13.90 -14.71 -24.02
N ALA A 152 -14.41 -13.70 -23.29
CA ALA A 152 -15.78 -13.50 -22.78
C ALA A 152 -16.77 -14.68 -22.74
N VAL A 153 -17.34 -14.93 -21.55
CA VAL A 153 -18.78 -15.14 -21.37
C VAL A 153 -19.22 -14.47 -20.07
N ALA A 154 -20.09 -13.48 -20.21
CA ALA A 154 -20.99 -13.03 -19.15
C ALA A 154 -22.03 -14.15 -18.92
N ALA A 155 -22.17 -14.60 -17.68
CA ALA A 155 -23.33 -15.37 -17.26
C ALA A 155 -23.75 -14.89 -15.87
N SER A 156 -24.79 -14.05 -15.92
CA SER A 156 -25.75 -13.70 -14.90
C SER A 156 -25.95 -14.75 -13.79
N ALA A 157 -25.72 -14.32 -12.54
CA ALA A 157 -26.42 -14.84 -11.38
C ALA A 157 -27.20 -13.67 -10.75
N THR A 158 -28.51 -13.86 -10.71
CA THR A 158 -29.54 -12.98 -10.13
C THR A 158 -29.24 -12.60 -8.68
N PRO A 159 -29.47 -11.34 -8.24
CA PRO A 159 -29.57 -11.01 -6.83
C PRO A 159 -31.05 -11.00 -6.43
N ASP A 160 -31.63 -12.18 -6.20
CA ASP A 160 -32.78 -12.26 -5.30
C ASP A 160 -32.24 -12.30 -3.87
N GLY A 161 -32.58 -11.28 -3.08
CA GLY A 161 -32.21 -11.19 -1.67
C GLY A 161 -31.59 -9.87 -1.23
N ALA A 162 -31.84 -8.75 -1.93
CA ALA A 162 -31.62 -7.42 -1.38
C ALA A 162 -32.67 -7.16 -0.29
N ASN A 163 -32.29 -7.33 0.99
CA ASN A 163 -32.67 -6.49 2.13
C ASN A 163 -32.22 -7.09 3.49
N SER A 164 -31.07 -7.75 3.56
CA SER A 164 -30.44 -7.97 4.86
C SER A 164 -29.73 -6.68 5.27
N SER A 165 -30.16 -6.10 6.39
CA SER A 165 -29.50 -4.99 7.09
C SER A 165 -28.00 -5.24 7.29
N ALA A 166 -27.56 -6.50 7.29
CA ALA A 166 -26.16 -6.91 7.31
C ALA A 166 -25.35 -6.47 6.08
N ALA A 167 -25.92 -6.45 4.86
CA ALA A 167 -25.22 -5.98 3.67
C ALA A 167 -25.08 -4.44 3.65
N GLN A 168 -26.08 -3.73 4.21
CA GLN A 168 -26.03 -2.28 4.37
C GLN A 168 -25.10 -1.87 5.52
N VAL A 169 -25.04 -2.68 6.59
CA VAL A 169 -24.09 -2.50 7.70
C VAL A 169 -22.66 -2.87 7.26
N ALA A 170 -22.46 -3.90 6.44
CA ALA A 170 -21.16 -4.22 5.84
C ALA A 170 -20.68 -3.13 4.86
N ALA A 171 -21.58 -2.57 4.05
CA ALA A 171 -21.29 -1.43 3.19
C ALA A 171 -21.06 -0.12 3.97
N GLY A 172 -21.66 0.01 5.17
CA GLY A 172 -21.46 1.13 6.07
C GLY A 172 -20.17 1.06 6.89
N LEU A 173 -19.74 -0.15 7.27
CA LEU A 173 -18.53 -0.40 8.07
C LEU A 173 -17.26 -0.53 7.21
N GLY A 174 -17.36 -0.95 5.95
CA GLY A 174 -16.24 -1.03 5.01
C GLY A 174 -15.61 0.33 4.68
N ARG A 175 -16.32 1.45 4.88
CA ARG A 175 -15.80 2.78 4.59
C ARG A 175 -14.94 3.39 5.70
N GLN A 176 -14.85 2.78 6.88
CA GLN A 176 -14.22 3.42 8.04
C GLN A 176 -12.83 2.85 8.41
N GLY A 177 -12.32 1.89 7.63
CA GLY A 177 -10.97 1.33 7.82
C GLY A 177 -10.23 0.93 6.53
N GLU A 178 -10.85 1.04 5.36
CA GLU A 178 -10.17 0.81 4.08
C GLU A 178 -9.19 1.96 3.86
N VAL A 179 -7.89 1.66 3.94
CA VAL A 179 -6.89 2.67 3.62
C VAL A 179 -7.10 3.08 2.17
N SER A 180 -7.25 4.38 1.93
CA SER A 180 -7.54 4.85 0.59
C SER A 180 -6.41 4.42 -0.37
N PRO A 181 -6.71 4.06 -1.63
CA PRO A 181 -5.69 3.74 -2.62
C PRO A 181 -4.64 4.86 -2.76
N LEU A 182 -5.05 6.11 -2.52
CA LEU A 182 -4.16 7.26 -2.47
C LEU A 182 -3.11 7.13 -1.35
N GLU A 183 -3.52 6.83 -0.13
CA GLU A 183 -2.64 6.72 1.03
C GLU A 183 -1.70 5.51 0.93
N GLU A 184 -2.18 4.38 0.40
CA GLU A 184 -1.32 3.23 0.13
C GLU A 184 -0.30 3.55 -0.97
N GLY A 185 -0.73 4.20 -2.05
CA GLY A 185 0.18 4.68 -3.10
C GLY A 185 1.27 5.60 -2.56
N GLN A 186 0.92 6.54 -1.67
CA GLN A 186 1.89 7.42 -1.01
C GLN A 186 2.88 6.67 -0.14
N ARG A 187 2.41 5.68 0.64
CA ARG A 187 3.31 4.83 1.45
C ARG A 187 4.27 4.03 0.59
N GLN A 188 3.78 3.41 -0.48
CA GLN A 188 4.61 2.62 -1.39
C GLN A 188 5.64 3.51 -2.11
N LEU A 189 5.23 4.72 -2.51
CA LEU A 189 6.15 5.68 -3.12
C LEU A 189 7.25 6.12 -2.15
N ALA A 190 6.90 6.39 -0.88
CA ALA A 190 7.86 6.71 0.17
C ALA A 190 8.80 5.53 0.49
N ALA A 191 8.32 4.29 0.33
CA ALA A 191 9.11 3.07 0.45
C ALA A 191 9.98 2.77 -0.79
N GLY A 192 9.91 3.60 -1.84
CA GLY A 192 10.65 3.39 -3.09
C GLY A 192 10.03 2.37 -4.05
N ASN A 193 8.88 1.78 -3.70
CA ASN A 193 8.16 0.79 -4.50
C ASN A 193 7.33 1.45 -5.59
N ALA A 194 7.99 2.17 -6.51
CA ALA A 194 7.33 3.01 -7.51
C ALA A 194 6.34 2.23 -8.42
N GLY A 195 6.63 0.98 -8.75
CA GLY A 195 5.71 0.14 -9.56
C GLY A 195 4.41 -0.22 -8.83
N VAL A 196 4.50 -0.49 -7.53
CA VAL A 196 3.33 -0.76 -6.69
C VAL A 196 2.54 0.52 -6.45
N ALA A 197 3.24 1.62 -6.14
CA ALA A 197 2.66 2.94 -5.98
C ALA A 197 1.87 3.38 -7.21
N GLN A 198 2.42 3.17 -8.41
CA GLN A 198 1.76 3.51 -9.68
C GLN A 198 0.36 2.89 -9.78
N ARG A 199 0.24 1.57 -9.48
CA ARG A 199 -1.05 0.86 -9.54
C ARG A 199 -2.07 1.40 -8.54
N HIS A 200 -1.62 1.73 -7.33
CA HIS A 200 -2.49 2.33 -6.32
C HIS A 200 -2.96 3.74 -6.69
N PHE A 201 -2.12 4.55 -7.33
CA PHE A 201 -2.53 5.86 -7.83
C PHE A 201 -3.46 5.77 -9.05
N GLU A 202 -3.26 4.80 -9.95
CA GLU A 202 -4.21 4.51 -11.03
C GLU A 202 -5.59 4.12 -10.46
N LEU A 203 -5.63 3.28 -9.42
CA LEU A 203 -6.86 2.96 -8.71
C LEU A 203 -7.46 4.17 -7.98
N ALA A 204 -6.62 5.04 -7.42
CA ALA A 204 -7.11 6.28 -6.79
C ALA A 204 -7.76 7.21 -7.84
N LEU A 205 -7.17 7.33 -9.03
CA LEU A 205 -7.71 8.14 -10.13
C LEU A 205 -8.96 7.54 -10.77
N SER A 206 -9.12 6.21 -10.75
CA SER A 206 -10.36 5.59 -11.22
C SER A 206 -11.53 5.85 -10.26
N LYS A 207 -11.25 5.98 -8.95
CA LYS A 207 -12.24 6.37 -7.93
C LYS A 207 -12.49 7.88 -7.91
N ASP A 208 -11.45 8.70 -8.01
CA ASP A 208 -11.53 10.17 -8.09
C ASP A 208 -10.59 10.72 -9.18
N PRO A 209 -11.11 11.00 -10.39
CA PRO A 209 -10.32 11.52 -11.50
C PRO A 209 -9.72 12.92 -11.26
N ARG A 210 -10.19 13.65 -10.24
CA ARG A 210 -9.72 15.01 -9.92
C ARG A 210 -8.80 15.05 -8.69
N SER A 211 -8.40 13.89 -8.18
CA SER A 211 -7.47 13.80 -7.06
C SER A 211 -6.08 14.29 -7.44
N ALA A 212 -5.74 15.52 -7.04
CA ALA A 212 -4.43 16.11 -7.29
C ALA A 212 -3.29 15.28 -6.67
N GLY A 213 -3.52 14.73 -5.48
CA GLY A 213 -2.56 13.85 -4.82
C GLY A 213 -2.28 12.58 -5.62
N ALA A 214 -3.32 12.00 -6.24
CA ALA A 214 -3.15 10.81 -7.06
C ALA A 214 -2.46 11.12 -8.40
N VAL A 215 -2.78 12.26 -9.02
CA VAL A 215 -2.07 12.71 -10.25
C VAL A 215 -0.59 12.95 -9.96
N VAL A 216 -0.27 13.67 -8.89
CA VAL A 216 1.12 13.91 -8.46
C VAL A 216 1.83 12.61 -8.14
N GLY A 217 1.21 11.74 -7.35
CA GLY A 217 1.78 10.45 -6.98
C GLY A 217 2.03 9.55 -8.19
N LEU A 218 1.10 9.52 -9.16
CA LEU A 218 1.24 8.76 -10.39
C LEU A 218 2.40 9.31 -11.24
N GLY A 219 2.46 10.63 -11.44
CA GLY A 219 3.56 11.28 -12.16
C GLY A 219 4.93 11.06 -11.51
N ALA A 220 5.01 11.18 -10.19
CA ALA A 220 6.22 10.89 -9.41
C ALA A 220 6.67 9.43 -9.57
N SER A 221 5.72 8.49 -9.46
CA SER A 221 5.98 7.05 -9.66
C SER A 221 6.52 6.77 -11.07
N GLN A 222 5.92 7.37 -12.09
CA GLN A 222 6.35 7.24 -13.49
C GLN A 222 7.77 7.80 -13.69
N LEU A 223 8.11 8.95 -13.08
CA LEU A 223 9.47 9.51 -13.15
C LEU A 223 10.52 8.65 -12.45
N MET A 224 10.16 8.00 -11.35
CA MET A 224 11.02 7.03 -10.64
C MET A 224 11.25 5.77 -11.48
N LEU A 225 10.23 5.34 -12.23
CA LEU A 225 10.33 4.24 -13.20
C LEU A 225 11.00 4.65 -14.52
N ASN A 226 11.54 5.87 -14.60
CA ASN A 226 12.16 6.45 -15.78
C ASN A 226 11.21 6.60 -16.99
N ASP A 227 9.89 6.58 -16.78
CA ASP A 227 8.90 6.84 -17.81
C ASP A 227 8.53 8.32 -17.87
N VAL A 228 9.45 9.11 -18.41
CA VAL A 228 9.32 10.57 -18.48
C VAL A 228 8.14 10.99 -19.35
N SER A 229 7.88 10.27 -20.47
CA SER A 229 6.80 10.63 -21.39
C SER A 229 5.41 10.45 -20.78
N ARG A 230 5.16 9.35 -20.07
CA ARG A 230 3.89 9.17 -19.35
C ARG A 230 3.77 10.16 -18.19
N ALA A 231 4.85 10.42 -17.45
CA ALA A 231 4.84 11.39 -16.37
C ALA A 231 4.40 12.78 -16.82
N VAL A 232 4.98 13.29 -17.92
CA VAL A 232 4.60 14.59 -18.48
C VAL A 232 3.12 14.61 -18.83
N LYS A 233 2.61 13.60 -19.55
CA LYS A 233 1.18 13.52 -19.93
C LYS A 233 0.25 13.48 -18.72
N THR A 234 0.56 12.64 -17.73
CA THR A 234 -0.24 12.49 -16.50
C THR A 234 -0.32 13.82 -15.75
N LEU A 235 0.82 14.48 -15.55
CA LEU A 235 0.90 15.73 -14.80
C LEU A 235 0.31 16.91 -15.58
N GLU A 236 0.40 16.92 -16.90
CA GLU A 236 -0.26 17.91 -17.76
C GLU A 236 -1.78 17.81 -17.66
N ALA A 237 -2.34 16.59 -17.62
CA ALA A 237 -3.76 16.39 -17.40
C ALA A 237 -4.23 16.94 -16.03
N GLY A 238 -3.37 16.86 -15.01
CA GLY A 238 -3.63 17.43 -13.69
C GLY A 238 -3.45 18.94 -13.58
N ARG A 239 -2.91 19.61 -14.60
CA ARG A 239 -2.60 21.05 -14.53
C ARG A 239 -3.82 21.91 -14.20
N ALA A 240 -5.00 21.50 -14.66
CA ALA A 240 -6.27 22.21 -14.41
C ALA A 240 -6.71 22.18 -12.93
N LEU A 241 -6.08 21.34 -12.08
CA LEU A 241 -6.37 21.27 -10.66
C LEU A 241 -5.82 22.48 -9.87
N GLY A 242 -4.97 23.31 -10.49
CA GLY A 242 -4.51 24.59 -9.90
C GLY A 242 -3.70 24.43 -8.62
N ARG A 243 -3.04 23.28 -8.47
CA ARG A 243 -2.33 22.82 -7.29
C ARG A 243 -0.82 23.04 -7.46
N ALA A 244 -0.19 23.69 -6.49
CA ALA A 244 1.20 24.13 -6.61
C ALA A 244 2.20 22.96 -6.72
N ASP A 245 1.93 21.86 -6.04
CA ASP A 245 2.68 20.60 -6.12
C ASP A 245 2.59 19.94 -7.50
N VAL A 246 1.45 20.03 -8.21
CA VAL A 246 1.36 19.57 -9.61
C VAL A 246 2.35 20.32 -10.49
N HIS A 247 2.47 21.63 -10.29
CA HIS A 247 3.40 22.47 -11.04
C HIS A 247 4.89 22.20 -10.70
N LEU A 248 5.20 21.89 -9.45
CA LEU A 248 6.53 21.42 -9.05
C LEU A 248 6.91 20.13 -9.78
N TRP A 249 6.03 19.14 -9.73
CA TRP A 249 6.28 17.85 -10.37
C TRP A 249 6.32 17.93 -11.89
N LEU A 250 5.51 18.80 -12.50
CA LEU A 250 5.65 19.15 -13.92
C LEU A 250 7.02 19.75 -14.23
N ALA A 251 7.52 20.65 -13.39
CA ALA A 251 8.83 21.25 -13.60
C ALA A 251 9.94 20.21 -13.59
N TYR A 252 9.86 19.24 -12.67
CA TYR A 252 10.79 18.13 -12.59
C TYR A 252 10.66 17.18 -13.80
N ALA A 253 9.43 16.89 -14.23
CA ALA A 253 9.17 16.07 -15.42
C ALA A 253 9.76 16.70 -16.69
N TYR A 254 9.53 18.00 -16.92
CA TYR A 254 10.12 18.72 -18.06
C TYR A 254 11.65 18.80 -17.97
N GLN A 255 12.21 18.90 -16.77
CA GLN A 255 13.65 18.88 -16.59
C GLN A 255 14.23 17.52 -17.02
N ARG A 256 13.58 16.42 -16.61
CA ARG A 256 13.93 15.05 -17.01
C ARG A 256 13.74 14.80 -18.51
N GLU A 257 12.78 15.48 -19.14
CA GLU A 257 12.57 15.48 -20.60
C GLU A 257 13.64 16.30 -21.34
N GLY A 258 14.38 17.16 -20.65
CA GLY A 258 15.36 18.09 -21.23
C GLY A 258 14.78 19.46 -21.63
N ASN A 259 13.49 19.69 -21.39
CA ASN A 259 12.82 20.95 -21.71
C ASN A 259 12.96 21.98 -20.57
N ARG A 260 14.14 22.60 -20.50
CA ARG A 260 14.48 23.60 -19.46
C ARG A 260 13.53 24.80 -19.41
N ASN A 261 13.02 25.24 -20.55
CA ASN A 261 12.11 26.40 -20.61
C ASN A 261 10.77 26.08 -19.94
N ARG A 262 10.14 24.95 -20.30
CA ARG A 262 8.87 24.52 -19.69
C ARG A 262 9.04 24.15 -18.22
N SER A 263 10.19 23.61 -17.86
CA SER A 263 10.56 23.34 -16.47
C SER A 263 10.54 24.62 -15.62
N ARG A 264 11.29 25.65 -16.03
CA ARG A 264 11.34 26.96 -15.35
C ARG A 264 9.98 27.66 -15.30
N GLU A 265 9.20 27.61 -16.37
CA GLU A 265 7.85 28.17 -16.38
C GLU A 265 6.93 27.48 -15.37
N SER A 266 6.98 26.16 -15.30
CA SER A 266 6.15 25.38 -14.37
C SER A 266 6.58 25.62 -12.92
N LEU A 267 7.88 25.69 -12.65
CA LEU A 267 8.40 26.00 -11.33
C LEU A 267 7.96 27.40 -10.87
N ARG A 268 8.01 28.40 -11.76
CA ARG A 268 7.50 29.74 -11.44
C ARG A 268 6.01 29.73 -11.05
N LYS A 269 5.19 28.97 -11.77
CA LYS A 269 3.77 28.81 -11.43
C LYS A 269 3.57 28.16 -10.06
N ALA A 270 4.43 27.21 -9.66
CA ALA A 270 4.39 26.63 -8.33
C ALA A 270 4.63 27.72 -7.25
N PHE A 271 5.65 28.57 -7.43
CA PHE A 271 5.91 29.71 -6.53
C PHE A 271 4.76 30.72 -6.50
N ASP A 272 4.19 31.06 -7.66
CA ASP A 272 3.05 31.98 -7.76
C ASP A 272 1.81 31.44 -7.03
N GLN A 273 1.66 30.11 -6.96
CA GLN A 273 0.61 29.41 -6.22
C GLN A 273 0.95 29.14 -4.75
N GLY A 274 2.06 29.70 -4.25
CA GLY A 274 2.44 29.64 -2.84
C GLY A 274 3.26 28.41 -2.44
N TRP A 275 3.73 27.61 -3.40
CA TRP A 275 4.74 26.60 -3.08
C TRP A 275 6.06 27.27 -2.70
N MET A 276 6.69 26.75 -1.65
CA MET A 276 8.02 27.14 -1.22
C MET A 276 8.82 25.86 -0.92
N PRO A 277 10.15 25.85 -1.18
CA PRO A 277 11.02 24.75 -0.76
C PRO A 277 10.94 24.58 0.75
N ALA A 278 10.70 23.34 1.21
CA ALA A 278 10.53 23.06 2.64
C ALA A 278 11.18 21.75 3.08
N GLY A 279 11.87 21.03 2.18
CA GLY A 279 12.49 19.74 2.51
C GLY A 279 11.47 18.66 2.82
N ARG A 280 10.27 18.73 2.22
CA ARG A 280 9.22 17.72 2.41
C ARG A 280 9.66 16.41 1.77
N ALA A 281 9.60 15.30 2.51
CA ALA A 281 10.05 13.99 2.02
C ALA A 281 9.40 13.61 0.68
N ALA A 282 8.11 13.89 0.51
CA ALA A 282 7.37 13.63 -0.72
C ALA A 282 7.84 14.48 -1.91
N GLU A 283 8.54 15.60 -1.71
CA GLU A 283 8.98 16.52 -2.77
C GLU A 283 10.51 16.57 -2.89
N ALA A 284 11.23 15.90 -2.00
CA ALA A 284 12.68 15.99 -1.85
C ALA A 284 13.44 15.70 -3.16
N VAL A 285 12.99 14.72 -3.94
CA VAL A 285 13.62 14.37 -5.23
C VAL A 285 13.47 15.52 -6.25
N ALA A 286 12.28 16.11 -6.34
CA ALA A 286 12.02 17.23 -7.24
C ALA A 286 12.74 18.49 -6.78
N GLU A 287 12.69 18.82 -5.48
CA GLU A 287 13.43 19.93 -4.88
C GLU A 287 14.94 19.80 -5.13
N GLN A 288 15.50 18.61 -4.92
CA GLN A 288 16.92 18.33 -5.14
C GLN A 288 17.31 18.52 -6.60
N ALA A 289 16.51 17.99 -7.54
CA ALA A 289 16.79 18.07 -8.96
C ALA A 289 16.70 19.52 -9.49
N LEU A 290 15.77 20.30 -8.96
CA LEU A 290 15.49 21.68 -9.39
C LEU A 290 16.25 22.75 -8.58
N ARG A 291 17.19 22.35 -7.71
CA ARG A 291 17.86 23.24 -6.74
C ARG A 291 18.40 24.54 -7.34
N GLU A 292 19.08 24.47 -8.48
CA GLU A 292 19.64 25.67 -9.12
C GLU A 292 18.53 26.59 -9.68
N ASP A 293 17.52 26.02 -10.33
CA ASP A 293 16.39 26.79 -10.87
C ASP A 293 15.54 27.41 -9.74
N ILE A 294 15.42 26.72 -8.61
CA ILE A 294 14.79 27.22 -7.37
C ILE A 294 15.54 28.47 -6.88
N ARG A 295 16.87 28.36 -6.72
CA ARG A 295 17.73 29.46 -6.24
C ARG A 295 17.66 30.69 -7.16
N ASP A 296 17.66 30.46 -8.47
CA ASP A 296 17.51 31.53 -9.48
C ASP A 296 16.18 32.28 -9.29
N ILE A 297 15.08 31.56 -9.15
CA ILE A 297 13.74 32.14 -8.98
C ILE A 297 13.64 32.91 -7.66
N GLU A 298 14.13 32.36 -6.55
CA GLU A 298 14.14 33.05 -5.25
C GLU A 298 14.92 34.36 -5.31
N THR A 299 16.08 34.37 -5.97
CA THR A 299 16.90 35.56 -6.18
C THR A 299 16.13 36.64 -6.95
N LEU A 300 15.44 36.25 -8.03
CA LEU A 300 14.61 37.16 -8.83
C LEU A 300 13.44 37.72 -8.01
N MET A 301 12.75 36.89 -7.21
CA MET A 301 11.65 37.33 -6.36
C MET A 301 12.14 38.33 -5.29
N GLN A 302 13.31 38.12 -4.71
CA GLN A 302 13.90 39.03 -3.74
C GLN A 302 14.23 40.38 -4.37
N GLN A 303 14.81 40.40 -5.57
CA GLN A 303 15.09 41.64 -6.32
C GLN A 303 13.81 42.41 -6.66
N GLN A 304 12.72 41.72 -7.00
CA GLN A 304 11.44 42.38 -7.25
C GLN A 304 10.84 42.99 -5.98
N ARG A 305 10.96 42.30 -4.84
CA ARG A 305 10.52 42.81 -3.53
C ARG A 305 11.31 44.05 -3.10
N THR A 306 12.63 44.08 -3.30
CA THR A 306 13.45 45.25 -2.98
C THR A 306 13.12 46.43 -3.88
N ARG A 307 12.95 46.22 -5.20
CA ARG A 307 12.52 47.27 -6.14
C ARG A 307 11.16 47.89 -5.78
N LYS A 308 10.18 47.08 -5.38
CA LYS A 308 8.85 47.57 -4.96
C LYS A 308 8.87 48.35 -3.63
N ARG A 309 9.90 48.14 -2.78
CA ARG A 309 10.04 48.80 -1.48
C ARG A 309 10.79 50.14 -1.54
N VAL A 310 11.51 50.44 -2.62
CA VAL A 310 12.11 51.76 -2.82
C VAL A 310 10.99 52.73 -3.20
N PRO A 311 10.66 53.74 -2.37
CA PRO A 311 9.67 54.73 -2.75
C PRO A 311 10.21 55.49 -3.96
N VAL A 312 9.40 55.59 -5.02
CA VAL A 312 9.62 56.58 -6.08
C VAL A 312 9.68 57.95 -5.38
N ARG A 313 10.85 58.57 -5.40
CA ARG A 313 11.09 59.92 -4.87
C ARG A 313 9.98 60.84 -5.38
N PRO A 314 9.26 61.58 -4.53
CA PRO A 314 8.25 62.52 -5.03
C PRO A 314 8.94 63.53 -5.95
N PRO A 315 8.30 63.99 -7.03
CA PRO A 315 8.86 65.03 -7.88
C PRO A 315 9.17 66.23 -6.99
N ALA A 316 10.41 66.72 -7.08
CA ALA A 316 10.85 67.90 -6.35
C ALA A 316 9.87 69.04 -6.68
N GLY A 317 9.12 69.44 -5.64
CA GLY A 317 8.12 70.49 -5.71
C GLY A 317 8.73 71.77 -6.26
N ALA A 318 8.00 72.35 -7.20
CA ALA A 318 8.23 73.65 -7.76
C ALA A 318 8.28 74.75 -6.67
N GLY A 319 9.17 75.72 -6.90
CA GLY A 319 8.90 77.14 -6.68
C GLY A 319 8.77 77.62 -5.24
N ASN A 320 9.89 78.06 -4.66
CA ASN A 320 9.87 79.19 -3.73
C ASN A 320 10.54 80.39 -4.40
N THR A 321 9.74 81.23 -5.04
CA THR A 321 10.05 82.65 -5.25
C THR A 321 9.01 83.46 -4.48
N THR A 322 9.44 84.12 -3.42
CA THR A 322 8.69 85.18 -2.72
C THR A 322 9.66 85.96 -1.83
N PRO A 323 9.40 87.24 -1.54
CA PRO A 323 8.74 88.29 -2.32
C PRO A 323 9.71 89.42 -2.75
#